data_AF-A0A970EH61-F1
#
_entry.id   AF-A0A970EH61-F1
#
_cell.length_a   1.000
_cell.length_b   1.000
_cell.length_c   1.000
_cell.angle_alpha   90.00
_cell.angle_beta   90.00
_cell.angle_gamma   90.00
#
_symmetry.space_group_name_H-M   'P 1'
#
loop_
_entity.id
_entity.type
_entity.pdbx_description
1 polymer ?
#
loop_
_entity_poly.entity_id
_entity_poly.type
_entity_poly.pdbx_seq_one_letter_code
_entity_poly.pdbx_strand_id
1 'polypeptide(L)'
;MPILTRIARHYRQQWERYKNLAALTENLLPLVENAAETVEAIGTVISERQKLLNEIEAARAKAEPLWQALEQELGYLPQPLDLPKLFTAEAALEIAQMHKKIETTIRQVMADDAKIQAALSTTIKKVQRQMQNMHQERQAARSYTAGQKQSLGIFLDFKKY
;
A
#
# COMPACT_ATOMS: atom_id res chain seq x y z
N MET A 1 -27.35 27.51 1.18
CA MET A 1 -27.91 26.22 0.73
C MET A 1 -27.49 25.13 1.70
N PRO A 2 -28.42 24.47 2.42
CA PRO A 2 -28.10 23.53 3.50
C PRO A 2 -27.39 22.24 3.02
N ILE A 3 -27.63 21.82 1.77
CA ILE A 3 -27.00 20.62 1.18
C ILE A 3 -25.49 20.83 0.96
N LEU A 4 -25.09 21.94 0.35
CA LEU A 4 -23.67 22.26 0.12
C LEU A 4 -22.86 22.32 1.43
N THR A 5 -23.42 22.88 2.50
CA THR A 5 -22.76 22.90 3.81
C THR A 5 -22.55 21.50 4.38
N ARG A 6 -23.49 20.57 4.16
CA ARG A 6 -23.35 19.16 4.56
C ARG A 6 -22.28 18.47 3.73
N ILE A 7 -22.28 18.64 2.40
CA ILE A 7 -21.26 18.08 1.51
C ILE A 7 -19.86 18.61 1.90
N ALA A 8 -19.72 19.92 2.15
CA ALA A 8 -18.46 20.51 2.61
C ALA A 8 -17.94 19.86 3.91
N ARG A 9 -18.83 19.59 4.86
CA ARG A 9 -18.47 18.86 6.10
C ARG A 9 -17.96 17.45 5.80
N HIS A 10 -18.61 16.72 4.89
CA HIS A 10 -18.12 15.40 4.46
C HIS A 10 -16.74 15.51 3.80
N TYR A 11 -16.50 16.52 2.97
CA TYR A 11 -15.20 16.76 2.36
C TYR A 11 -14.09 17.03 3.36
N ARG A 12 -14.34 17.83 4.42
CA ARG A 12 -13.38 18.02 5.52
C ARG A 12 -13.03 16.70 6.21
N GLN A 13 -14.04 15.90 6.53
CA GLN A 13 -13.83 14.60 7.19
C GLN A 13 -13.08 13.62 6.29
N GLN A 14 -13.41 13.58 5.00
CA GLN A 14 -12.70 12.77 4.02
C GLN A 14 -11.25 13.21 3.88
N TRP A 15 -11.00 14.52 3.86
CA TRP A 15 -9.65 15.06 3.79
C TRP A 15 -8.76 14.56 4.94
N GLU A 16 -9.22 14.62 6.19
CA GLU A 16 -8.46 14.10 7.33
C GLU A 16 -8.16 12.59 7.20
N ARG A 17 -9.10 11.81 6.64
CA ARG A 17 -8.88 10.38 6.39
C ARG A 17 -7.80 10.14 5.34
N TYR A 18 -7.83 10.87 4.23
CA TYR A 18 -6.78 10.77 3.21
C TYR A 18 -5.42 11.24 3.71
N LYS A 19 -5.39 12.26 4.57
CA LYS A 19 -4.16 12.70 5.24
C LYS A 19 -3.59 11.61 6.15
N ASN A 20 -4.42 10.94 6.93
CA ASN A 20 -4.00 9.80 7.75
C ASN A 20 -3.51 8.63 6.88
N LEU A 21 -4.17 8.37 5.74
CA LEU A 21 -3.74 7.33 4.80
C LEU A 21 -2.36 7.65 4.24
N ALA A 22 -2.10 8.91 3.87
CA ALA A 22 -0.80 9.37 3.41
C ALA A 22 0.30 9.17 4.46
N ALA A 23 0.03 9.56 5.71
CA ALA A 23 0.98 9.36 6.81
C ALA A 23 1.29 7.88 7.03
N LEU A 24 0.29 6.99 6.95
CA LEU A 24 0.52 5.55 7.00
C LEU A 24 1.35 5.05 5.81
N THR A 25 1.21 5.65 4.62
CA THR A 25 2.01 5.27 3.44
C THR A 25 3.46 5.66 3.62
N GLU A 26 3.69 6.89 4.09
CA GLU A 26 5.03 7.42 4.37
C GLU A 26 5.74 6.58 5.45
N ASN A 27 5.02 6.16 6.49
CA ASN A 27 5.57 5.29 7.53
C ASN A 27 5.88 3.87 7.03
N LEU A 28 5.15 3.37 6.03
CA LEU A 28 5.33 2.02 5.50
C LEU A 28 6.59 1.91 4.63
N LEU A 29 6.93 2.96 3.90
CA LEU A 29 8.06 2.99 2.97
C LEU A 29 9.41 2.59 3.60
N PRO A 30 9.87 3.17 4.73
CA PRO A 30 11.14 2.77 5.35
C PRO A 30 11.08 1.37 5.99
N LEU A 31 9.91 0.93 6.45
CA LEU A 31 9.74 -0.43 7.00
C LEU A 31 9.99 -1.47 5.93
N VAL A 32 9.50 -1.22 4.72
CA VAL A 32 9.61 -2.13 3.57
C VAL A 32 11.05 -2.29 3.06
N GLU A 33 11.88 -1.26 3.19
CA GLU A 33 13.30 -1.34 2.83
C GLU A 33 14.08 -2.33 3.71
N ASN A 34 13.63 -2.53 4.96
CA ASN A 34 14.20 -3.48 5.92
C ASN A 34 13.23 -4.64 6.22
N ALA A 35 12.41 -5.04 5.25
CA ALA A 35 11.29 -5.97 5.46
C ALA A 35 11.64 -7.32 6.10
N ALA A 36 12.89 -7.77 6.05
CA ALA A 36 13.32 -9.00 6.72
C ALA A 36 13.24 -8.91 8.26
N GLU A 37 13.37 -7.71 8.83
CA GLU A 37 13.40 -7.46 10.28
C GLU A 37 12.12 -6.80 10.80
N THR A 38 11.26 -6.33 9.90
CA THR A 38 10.09 -5.49 10.22
C THR A 38 8.75 -6.08 9.78
N VAL A 39 8.70 -7.38 9.46
CA VAL A 39 7.49 -8.06 8.92
C VAL A 39 6.24 -7.80 9.76
N GLU A 40 6.36 -7.89 11.09
CA GLU A 40 5.22 -7.67 12.00
C GLU A 40 4.74 -6.21 11.95
N ALA A 41 5.67 -5.24 11.98
CA ALA A 41 5.34 -3.83 11.85
C ALA A 41 4.70 -3.49 10.51
N ILE A 42 5.19 -4.10 9.41
CA ILE A 42 4.57 -4.00 8.08
C ILE A 42 3.13 -4.54 8.13
N GLY A 43 2.92 -5.70 8.76
CA GLY A 43 1.59 -6.30 8.91
C GLY A 43 0.60 -5.40 9.66
N THR A 44 1.02 -4.79 10.77
CA THR A 44 0.20 -3.85 11.54
C THR A 44 -0.17 -2.63 10.70
N VAL A 45 0.81 -2.00 10.03
CA VAL A 45 0.55 -0.81 9.20
C VAL A 45 -0.38 -1.14 8.03
N ILE A 46 -0.22 -2.29 7.36
CA ILE A 46 -1.13 -2.73 6.29
C ILE A 46 -2.56 -2.93 6.82
N SER A 47 -2.71 -3.53 8.01
CA SER A 47 -4.03 -3.72 8.62
C SER A 47 -4.72 -2.38 8.92
N GLU A 48 -3.99 -1.42 9.50
CA GLU A 48 -4.49 -0.08 9.77
C GLU A 48 -4.88 0.66 8.49
N ARG A 49 -4.06 0.55 7.43
CA ARG A 49 -4.38 1.11 6.11
C ARG A 49 -5.67 0.53 5.56
N GLN A 50 -5.85 -0.79 5.60
CA GLN A 50 -7.06 -1.43 5.08
C GLN A 50 -8.30 -0.98 5.85
N LYS A 51 -8.20 -0.87 7.18
CA LYS A 51 -9.29 -0.34 8.00
C LYS A 51 -9.64 1.09 7.56
N LEU A 52 -8.64 1.94 7.37
CA LEU A 52 -8.86 3.33 6.97
C LEU A 52 -9.48 3.46 5.57
N LEU A 53 -9.06 2.62 4.61
CA LEU A 53 -9.66 2.55 3.28
C LEU A 53 -11.14 2.16 3.35
N ASN A 54 -11.48 1.15 4.15
CA ASN A 54 -12.87 0.74 4.37
C ASN A 54 -13.70 1.90 4.97
N GLU A 55 -13.12 2.67 5.90
CA GLU A 55 -13.80 3.82 6.49
C GLU A 55 -13.99 4.98 5.49
N ILE A 56 -13.02 5.21 4.59
CA ILE A 56 -13.13 6.18 3.49
C ILE A 56 -14.27 5.80 2.55
N GLU A 57 -14.34 4.53 2.15
CA GLU A 57 -15.38 4.00 1.28
C GLU A 57 -16.77 4.11 1.92
N ALA A 58 -16.89 3.70 3.18
CA ALA A 58 -18.14 3.84 3.93
C ALA A 58 -18.56 5.31 4.07
N ALA A 59 -17.61 6.23 4.27
CA ALA A 59 -17.90 7.65 4.35
C ALA A 59 -18.27 8.25 2.97
N ARG A 60 -17.77 7.68 1.86
CA ARG A 60 -18.16 8.07 0.49
C ARG A 60 -19.60 7.67 0.22
N ALA A 61 -19.98 6.43 0.55
CA ALA A 61 -21.36 5.95 0.44
C ALA A 61 -22.35 6.82 1.25
N LYS A 62 -21.93 7.33 2.41
CA LYS A 62 -22.76 8.27 3.20
C LYS A 62 -22.94 9.65 2.56
N ALA A 63 -21.97 10.10 1.75
CA ALA A 63 -22.05 11.38 1.06
C ALA A 63 -22.84 11.30 -0.25
N GLU A 64 -22.98 10.12 -0.84
CA GLU A 64 -23.66 9.89 -2.11
C GLU A 64 -25.13 10.37 -2.15
N PRO A 65 -25.97 10.14 -1.11
CA PRO A 65 -27.32 10.70 -1.08
C PRO A 65 -27.36 12.23 -1.11
N LEU A 66 -26.34 12.91 -0.58
CA LEU A 66 -26.26 14.38 -0.63
C LEU A 66 -25.95 14.87 -2.03
N TRP A 67 -25.13 14.13 -2.77
CA TRP A 67 -24.83 14.42 -4.17
C TRP A 67 -26.03 14.14 -5.07
N GLN A 68 -26.77 13.05 -4.83
CA GLN A 68 -28.03 12.76 -5.52
C GLN A 68 -29.09 13.83 -5.26
N ALA A 69 -29.20 14.33 -4.03
CA ALA A 69 -30.11 15.44 -3.72
C ALA A 69 -29.72 16.73 -4.47
N LEU A 70 -28.42 17.02 -4.57
CA LEU A 70 -27.92 18.17 -5.35
C LEU A 70 -28.18 17.99 -6.85
N GLU A 71 -28.03 16.76 -7.37
CA GLU A 71 -28.35 16.41 -8.76
C GLU A 71 -29.84 16.62 -9.06
N GLN A 72 -30.73 16.22 -8.16
CA GLN A 72 -32.17 16.44 -8.31
C GLN A 72 -32.54 17.94 -8.38
N GLU A 73 -31.84 18.79 -7.63
CA GLU A 73 -32.05 20.24 -7.66
C GLU A 73 -31.51 20.90 -8.94
N LEU A 74 -30.41 20.38 -9.50
CA LEU A 74 -29.74 20.95 -10.68
C LEU A 74 -30.16 20.31 -12.01
N GLY A 75 -30.74 19.11 -11.99
CA GLY A 75 -31.04 18.29 -13.16
C GLY A 75 -29.83 17.57 -13.76
N TYR A 76 -28.65 17.66 -13.13
CA TYR A 76 -27.42 16.97 -13.51
C TYR A 76 -26.49 16.87 -12.29
N LEU A 77 -25.60 15.87 -12.28
CA LEU A 77 -24.60 15.73 -11.23
C LEU A 77 -23.43 16.70 -11.47
N PRO A 78 -23.26 17.77 -10.66
CA PRO A 78 -22.17 18.72 -10.85
C PRO A 78 -20.83 18.12 -10.41
N GLN A 79 -19.75 18.51 -11.09
CA GLN A 79 -18.41 18.19 -10.63
C GLN A 79 -18.03 19.06 -9.42
N PRO A 80 -17.34 18.52 -8.41
CA PRO A 80 -16.94 19.27 -7.21
C PRO A 80 -16.16 20.56 -7.51
N LEU A 81 -15.32 20.54 -8.55
CA LEU A 81 -14.50 21.68 -8.96
C LEU A 81 -15.30 22.79 -9.66
N ASP A 82 -16.48 22.49 -10.19
CA ASP A 82 -17.32 23.46 -10.89
C ASP A 82 -18.33 24.14 -9.96
N LEU A 83 -18.56 23.60 -8.76
CA LEU A 83 -19.47 24.19 -7.77
C LEU A 83 -19.26 25.69 -7.49
N PRO A 84 -18.03 26.24 -7.42
CA PRO A 84 -17.83 27.68 -7.20
C PRO A 84 -18.30 28.56 -8.37
N LYS A 85 -18.43 27.98 -9.58
CA LYS A 85 -19.00 28.69 -10.75
C LYS A 85 -20.52 28.68 -10.73
N LEU A 86 -21.10 27.62 -10.14
CA LEU A 86 -22.55 27.41 -10.07
C LEU A 86 -23.18 28.10 -8.86
N PHE A 87 -22.43 28.21 -7.76
CA PHE A 87 -22.91 28.75 -6.50
C PHE A 87 -21.91 29.76 -5.92
N THR A 88 -22.40 30.91 -5.47
CA THR A 88 -21.62 31.93 -4.77
C THR A 88 -21.36 31.61 -3.29
N ALA A 89 -21.87 30.47 -2.80
CA ALA A 89 -21.74 30.07 -1.41
C ALA A 89 -20.31 29.66 -1.05
N GLU A 90 -19.80 30.09 0.11
CA GLU A 90 -18.47 29.71 0.61
C GLU A 90 -18.27 28.18 0.68
N ALA A 91 -19.34 27.44 1.00
CA ALA A 91 -19.32 25.98 1.02
C ALA A 91 -18.97 25.36 -0.34
N ALA A 92 -19.33 26.00 -1.46
CA ALA A 92 -18.99 25.52 -2.80
C ALA A 92 -17.48 25.67 -3.09
N LEU A 93 -16.91 26.83 -2.72
CA LEU A 93 -15.47 27.08 -2.79
C LEU A 93 -14.70 26.05 -1.96
N GLU A 94 -15.17 25.81 -0.75
CA GLU A 94 -14.56 24.86 0.16
C GLU A 94 -14.57 23.42 -0.39
N ILE A 95 -15.69 22.96 -0.94
CA ILE A 95 -15.77 21.62 -1.55
C ILE A 95 -14.72 21.50 -2.66
N ALA A 96 -14.62 22.48 -3.55
CA ALA A 96 -13.65 22.47 -4.64
C ALA A 96 -12.19 22.44 -4.13
N GLN A 97 -11.87 23.26 -3.11
CA GLN A 97 -10.55 23.28 -2.50
C GLN A 97 -10.19 21.94 -1.83
N MET A 98 -11.12 21.37 -1.06
CA MET A 98 -10.91 20.09 -0.38
C MET A 98 -10.81 18.94 -1.39
N HIS A 99 -11.60 18.96 -2.46
CA HIS A 99 -11.51 17.99 -3.54
C HIS A 99 -10.11 17.98 -4.16
N LYS A 100 -9.58 19.16 -4.50
CA LYS A 100 -8.21 19.29 -5.05
C LYS A 100 -7.14 18.77 -4.08
N LYS A 101 -7.28 19.04 -2.78
CA LYS A 101 -6.37 18.51 -1.75
C LYS A 101 -6.43 16.98 -1.69
N ILE A 102 -7.64 16.42 -1.64
CA ILE A 102 -7.87 14.97 -1.65
C ILE A 102 -7.25 14.33 -2.89
N GLU A 103 -7.52 14.85 -4.10
CA GLU A 103 -6.93 14.34 -5.34
C GLU A 103 -5.40 14.37 -5.33
N THR A 104 -4.81 15.45 -4.81
CA THR A 104 -3.35 15.59 -4.70
C THR A 104 -2.78 14.51 -3.78
N THR A 105 -3.41 14.30 -2.62
CA THR A 105 -2.97 13.28 -1.67
C THR A 105 -3.19 11.87 -2.17
N ILE A 106 -4.27 11.59 -2.90
CA ILE A 106 -4.47 10.28 -3.54
C ILE A 106 -3.34 10.00 -4.52
N ARG A 107 -2.96 10.98 -5.35
CA ARG A 107 -1.83 10.81 -6.29
C ARG A 107 -0.52 10.55 -5.56
N GLN A 108 -0.27 11.23 -4.45
CA GLN A 108 0.91 10.99 -3.62
C GLN A 108 0.89 9.57 -3.04
N VAL A 109 -0.22 9.15 -2.44
CA VAL A 109 -0.40 7.80 -1.89
C VAL A 109 -0.15 6.74 -2.97
N MET A 110 -0.71 6.90 -4.17
CA MET A 110 -0.50 5.97 -5.28
C MET A 110 0.97 5.91 -5.74
N ALA A 111 1.65 7.05 -5.77
CA ALA A 111 3.08 7.11 -6.11
C ALA A 111 3.94 6.40 -5.07
N ASP A 112 3.63 6.58 -3.78
CA ASP A 112 4.35 5.93 -2.69
C ASP A 112 4.01 4.42 -2.59
N ASP A 113 2.76 4.02 -2.87
CA ASP A 113 2.38 2.61 -2.99
C ASP A 113 3.15 1.91 -4.11
N ALA A 114 3.37 2.58 -5.25
CA ALA A 114 4.19 2.03 -6.33
C ALA A 114 5.66 1.83 -5.89
N LYS A 115 6.23 2.74 -5.09
CA LYS A 115 7.57 2.57 -4.51
C LYS A 115 7.61 1.42 -3.51
N ILE A 116 6.62 1.31 -2.64
CA ILE A 116 6.48 0.21 -1.67
C ILE A 116 6.43 -1.14 -2.40
N GLN A 117 5.62 -1.24 -3.45
CA GLN A 117 5.52 -2.47 -4.25
C GLN A 117 6.86 -2.82 -4.90
N ALA A 118 7.56 -1.84 -5.47
CA ALA A 118 8.89 -2.06 -6.07
C ALA A 118 9.91 -2.54 -5.03
N ALA A 119 9.94 -1.92 -3.84
CA ALA A 119 10.83 -2.29 -2.76
C ALA A 119 10.53 -3.69 -2.22
N LEU A 120 9.26 -4.02 -1.95
CA LEU A 120 8.85 -5.38 -1.55
C LEU A 120 9.26 -6.43 -2.58
N SER A 121 9.04 -6.16 -3.88
CA SER A 121 9.41 -7.09 -4.95
C SER A 121 10.92 -7.37 -4.99
N THR A 122 11.73 -6.35 -4.67
CA THR A 122 13.19 -6.45 -4.61
C THR A 122 13.61 -7.28 -3.40
N THR A 123 12.99 -7.05 -2.25
CA THR A 123 13.25 -7.82 -1.03
C THR A 123 12.87 -9.28 -1.19
N ILE A 124 11.71 -9.58 -1.81
CA ILE A 124 11.29 -10.95 -2.12
C ILE A 124 12.33 -11.66 -2.99
N LYS A 125 12.81 -11.00 -4.06
CA LYS A 125 13.86 -11.56 -4.93
C LYS A 125 15.17 -11.83 -4.17
N LYS A 126 15.55 -10.96 -3.24
CA LYS A 126 16.75 -11.12 -2.40
C LYS A 126 16.62 -12.34 -1.48
N VAL A 127 15.48 -12.49 -0.80
CA VAL A 127 15.20 -13.65 0.07
C VAL A 127 15.18 -14.95 -0.73
N GLN A 128 14.53 -14.97 -1.89
CA GLN A 128 14.51 -16.15 -2.77
C GLN A 128 15.92 -16.58 -3.20
N ARG A 129 16.78 -15.64 -3.58
CA ARG A 129 18.19 -15.94 -3.92
C ARG A 129 18.96 -16.49 -2.73
N GLN A 130 18.80 -15.91 -1.54
CA GLN A 130 19.44 -16.42 -0.33
C GLN A 130 18.99 -17.86 -0.01
N MET A 131 17.70 -18.16 -0.14
CA MET A 131 17.19 -19.52 0.02
C MET A 131 17.81 -20.49 -1.00
N GLN A 132 17.88 -20.11 -2.27
CA GLN A 132 18.50 -20.93 -3.31
C GLN A 132 19.97 -21.21 -3.01
N ASN A 133 20.73 -20.20 -2.61
CA ASN A 133 22.14 -20.35 -2.22
C ASN A 133 22.30 -21.31 -1.03
N MET A 134 21.50 -21.13 0.03
CA MET A 134 21.52 -22.06 1.18
C MET A 134 21.17 -23.50 0.78
N HIS A 135 20.22 -23.69 -0.15
CA HIS A 135 19.89 -25.03 -0.65
C HIS A 135 21.04 -25.64 -1.45
N GLN A 136 21.71 -24.86 -2.29
CA GLN A 136 22.88 -25.30 -3.04
C GLN A 136 24.06 -25.62 -2.12
N GLU A 137 24.34 -24.79 -1.11
CA GLU A 137 25.37 -25.03 -0.10
C GLU A 137 25.09 -26.31 0.69
N ARG A 138 23.83 -26.52 1.12
CA ARG A 138 23.43 -27.75 1.83
C ARG A 138 23.56 -28.98 0.93
N GLN A 139 23.22 -28.87 -0.36
CA GLN A 139 23.41 -29.97 -1.31
C GLN A 139 24.89 -30.26 -1.52
N ALA A 140 25.72 -29.24 -1.77
CA ALA A 140 27.17 -29.39 -1.93
C ALA A 140 27.80 -30.01 -0.69
N ALA A 141 27.49 -29.53 0.52
CA ALA A 141 27.99 -30.07 1.78
C ALA A 141 27.64 -31.57 1.96
N ARG A 142 26.43 -31.99 1.53
CA ARG A 142 26.02 -33.41 1.52
C ARG A 142 26.81 -34.22 0.50
N SER A 143 27.07 -33.68 -0.69
CA SER A 143 27.89 -34.32 -1.72
C SER A 143 29.33 -34.52 -1.25
N TYR A 144 29.93 -33.53 -0.60
CA TYR A 144 31.29 -33.61 -0.06
C TYR A 144 31.41 -34.65 1.06
N THR A 145 30.45 -34.67 2.01
CA THR A 145 30.46 -35.69 3.09
C THR A 145 30.18 -37.11 2.57
N ALA A 146 29.36 -37.27 1.52
CA ALA A 146 29.15 -38.56 0.87
C ALA A 146 30.39 -39.04 0.09
N GLY A 147 31.05 -38.14 -0.66
CA GLY A 147 32.29 -38.45 -1.39
C GLY A 147 33.47 -38.79 -0.48
N GLN A 148 33.59 -38.12 0.68
CA GLN A 148 34.63 -38.43 1.66
C GLN A 148 34.45 -39.84 2.26
N LYS A 149 33.21 -40.26 2.57
CA LYS A 149 32.92 -41.62 3.05
C LYS A 149 33.19 -42.71 2.00
N GLN A 150 32.99 -42.42 0.71
CA GLN A 150 33.34 -43.36 -0.36
C GLN A 150 34.86 -43.47 -0.57
N SER A 151 35.61 -42.37 -0.42
CA SER A 151 37.08 -42.39 -0.56
C SER A 151 37.83 -43.12 0.57
N LEU A 152 37.24 -43.19 1.78
CA LEU A 152 37.79 -43.98 2.90
C LEU A 152 37.58 -45.50 2.75
N GLY A 153 36.74 -45.94 1.80
CA GLY A 153 36.45 -47.35 1.53
C GLY A 153 37.24 -47.97 0.37
N ILE A 154 38.08 -47.19 -0.32
CA ILE A 154 38.93 -47.67 -1.44
C ILE A 154 40.36 -47.83 -0.91
N PHE A 155 40.57 -48.77 0.00
CA PHE A 155 41.89 -49.38 0.16
C PHE A 155 41.98 -50.50 -0.89
N LEU A 156 42.59 -50.18 -2.03
CA LEU A 156 42.97 -51.17 -3.03
C LEU A 156 44.03 -52.08 -2.41
N ASP A 157 43.61 -53.30 -2.07
CA ASP A 157 44.47 -54.38 -1.60
C ASP A 157 45.34 -54.86 -2.78
N PHE A 158 46.42 -54.12 -3.08
CA PHE A 158 47.44 -54.55 -4.01
C PHE A 158 48.27 -55.67 -3.35
N LYS A 159 47.79 -56.91 -3.42
CA LYS A 159 48.65 -58.07 -3.24
C LYS A 159 49.59 -58.18 -4.45
N LYS A 160 50.85 -57.80 -4.22
CA LYS A 160 52.01 -58.07 -5.07
C LYS A 160 52.24 -59.59 -5.17
N TYR A 161 52.56 -60.01 -6.39
CA TYR A 161 53.38 -61.17 -6.83
C TYR A 161 53.47 -62.39 -5.92
#